data_AF-A0A832WIZ9-F1
#
_entry.id   AF-A0A832WIZ9-F1
#
_cell.length_a   1.000
_cell.length_b   1.000
_cell.length_c   1.000
_cell.angle_alpha   90.00
_cell.angle_beta   90.00
_cell.angle_gamma   90.00
#
_symmetry.space_group_name_H-M   'P 1'
#
loop_
_entity.id
_entity.type
_entity.pdbx_description
1 polymer ?
#
loop_
_entity_poly.entity_id
_entity_poly.type
_entity_poly.pdbx_seq_one_letter_code
_entity_poly.pdbx_strand_id
1 'polypeptide(L)'
;MRKLIFMALLMSLLFIGTVFGYGDNGPLYVAYYEKYNITGNTTGDGLVSSTIESITGYIVINNTGTTINDTLYDVWVAVNISNNITGPEVYVNGTPKGVFIESSAPAYTNLPNANTYIHIPILPNNSYVIIKFAIDKSITGVPLIINETYSDTKIPSERLSNWSVYLNISRNVSALPATDTPVSVIMTKYLSNDPNNYGSDTWNFLNITGAIANEGSITLWDGPYFLPGYNDSLTWTGVVINTTKNATITINITGNNTYTNRTGTLMKYGFAVIFFEFNGTKSGTKIEGIYATGYGGVSATKEGPFLNASSGKYEIWYESANVSNKASSYYFNLTHVTIWAVNGSNPVILDPFNITLLIPNSKQTSSPNEILSPGSVWSSTKYAFTFDGIPVVWANCTFKVADENITLINRSINEYSTKYGSSYVVV
;
A
#
# COMPACT_ATOMS: atom_id res chain seq x y z
N MET A 1 19.91 -14.87 -21.39
CA MET A 1 18.54 -15.40 -21.20
C MET A 1 18.22 -15.79 -19.75
N ARG A 2 19.06 -16.58 -19.04
CA ARG A 2 18.81 -16.96 -17.62
C ARG A 2 18.66 -15.79 -16.62
N LYS A 3 19.37 -14.66 -16.80
CA LYS A 3 19.20 -13.45 -15.97
C LYS A 3 17.87 -12.71 -16.21
N LEU A 4 17.25 -12.87 -17.38
CA LEU A 4 15.98 -12.20 -17.72
C LEU A 4 14.77 -12.92 -17.10
N ILE A 5 14.83 -14.25 -17.01
CA ILE A 5 13.79 -15.08 -16.38
C ILE A 5 13.81 -14.90 -14.85
N PHE A 6 15.01 -14.75 -14.25
CA PHE A 6 15.14 -14.39 -12.83
C PHE A 6 14.48 -13.05 -12.51
N MET A 7 14.63 -12.05 -13.38
CA MET A 7 14.07 -10.71 -13.17
C MET A 7 12.54 -10.68 -13.39
N ALA A 8 12.01 -11.51 -14.29
CA ALA A 8 10.58 -11.63 -14.54
C ALA A 8 9.84 -12.37 -13.40
N LEU A 9 10.44 -13.40 -12.79
CA LEU A 9 9.87 -14.08 -11.62
C LEU A 9 10.00 -13.23 -10.33
N LEU A 10 11.06 -12.42 -10.24
CA LEU A 10 11.32 -11.52 -9.11
C LEU A 10 10.38 -10.29 -9.09
N MET A 11 9.97 -9.79 -10.26
CA MET A 11 8.95 -8.74 -10.33
C MET A 11 7.54 -9.25 -10.02
N SER A 12 7.23 -10.53 -10.26
CA SER A 12 5.99 -11.14 -9.78
C SER A 12 5.95 -11.37 -8.27
N LEU A 13 7.12 -11.54 -7.59
CA LEU A 13 7.20 -11.65 -6.13
C LEU A 13 7.30 -10.30 -5.39
N LEU A 14 7.75 -9.24 -6.06
CA LEU A 14 7.56 -7.85 -5.56
C LEU A 14 6.08 -7.45 -5.51
N PHE A 15 5.23 -8.25 -6.18
CA PHE A 15 3.77 -8.24 -6.13
C PHE A 15 3.23 -9.46 -5.35
N ILE A 16 3.81 -9.81 -4.20
CA ILE A 16 3.02 -10.47 -3.13
C ILE A 16 2.06 -9.40 -2.57
N GLY A 17 1.07 -9.13 -3.39
CA GLY A 17 -0.08 -8.26 -3.24
C GLY A 17 -1.14 -8.76 -4.21
N THR A 18 -1.20 -10.07 -4.45
CA THR A 18 -2.32 -10.69 -5.14
C THR A 18 -3.16 -11.42 -4.12
N VAL A 19 -4.31 -10.78 -3.84
CA VAL A 19 -5.59 -11.41 -3.50
C VAL A 19 -5.74 -11.92 -2.06
N PHE A 20 -5.96 -10.97 -1.15
CA PHE A 20 -7.21 -11.04 -0.39
C PHE A 20 -8.08 -9.87 -0.86
N GLY A 21 -9.01 -10.19 -1.74
CA GLY A 21 -10.11 -9.31 -2.11
C GLY A 21 -10.92 -9.03 -0.84
N TYR A 22 -10.88 -7.78 -0.42
CA TYR A 22 -11.98 -7.16 0.30
C TYR A 22 -12.18 -5.78 -0.31
N GLY A 23 -13.40 -5.54 -0.75
CA GLY A 23 -13.92 -4.25 -1.21
C GLY A 23 -13.78 -4.01 -2.70
N ASP A 24 -14.89 -3.61 -3.33
CA ASP A 24 -14.92 -2.74 -4.50
C ASP A 24 -14.09 -1.47 -4.19
N ASN A 25 -12.76 -1.58 -4.30
CA ASN A 25 -11.84 -0.51 -3.93
C ASN A 25 -11.96 0.63 -4.95
N GLY A 26 -12.25 1.83 -4.47
CA GLY A 26 -12.26 3.02 -5.32
C GLY A 26 -10.90 3.28 -5.98
N PRO A 27 -10.83 4.16 -6.99
CA PRO A 27 -9.63 4.30 -7.81
C PRO A 27 -8.47 4.99 -7.10
N LEU A 28 -8.67 5.54 -5.90
CA LEU A 28 -7.59 6.08 -5.06
C LEU A 28 -7.24 5.09 -3.95
N TYR A 29 -6.06 4.52 -4.06
CA TYR A 29 -5.49 3.62 -3.07
C TYR A 29 -4.48 4.35 -2.20
N VAL A 30 -4.69 4.37 -0.88
CA VAL A 30 -3.70 4.92 0.05
C VAL A 30 -3.43 3.92 1.15
N ALA A 31 -2.16 3.57 1.31
CA ALA A 31 -1.76 2.56 2.26
C ALA A 31 -0.49 2.94 3.02
N TYR A 32 -0.38 2.40 4.23
CA TYR A 32 0.84 2.45 5.01
C TYR A 32 1.36 1.03 5.26
N TYR A 33 2.67 0.86 5.09
CA TYR A 33 3.37 -0.38 5.36
C TYR A 33 4.64 -0.23 6.19
N GLU A 34 4.83 -1.15 7.14
CA GLU A 34 6.12 -1.37 7.79
C GLU A 34 6.79 -2.59 7.19
N LYS A 35 8.02 -2.41 6.73
CA LYS A 35 8.87 -3.49 6.23
C LYS A 35 10.02 -3.79 7.14
N TYR A 36 10.11 -5.05 7.55
CA TYR A 36 11.14 -5.57 8.43
C TYR A 36 12.21 -6.27 7.59
N ASN A 37 13.46 -5.87 7.77
CA ASN A 37 14.63 -6.60 7.29
C ASN A 37 15.27 -7.30 8.48
N ILE A 38 15.19 -8.62 8.52
CA ILE A 38 15.59 -9.45 9.66
C ILE A 38 16.56 -10.50 9.16
N THR A 39 17.66 -10.66 9.88
CA THR A 39 18.62 -11.73 9.69
C THR A 39 18.56 -12.68 10.87
N GLY A 40 18.88 -13.94 10.65
CA GLY A 40 18.96 -14.94 11.72
C GLY A 40 20.07 -15.94 11.45
N ASN A 41 20.73 -16.38 12.53
CA ASN A 41 21.75 -17.42 12.52
C ASN A 41 21.35 -18.56 13.47
N THR A 42 21.58 -19.79 13.06
CA THR A 42 21.32 -21.00 13.85
C THR A 42 22.43 -22.02 13.64
N THR A 43 22.73 -22.82 14.67
CA THR A 43 23.60 -24.01 14.57
C THR A 43 22.80 -25.31 14.50
N GLY A 44 21.46 -25.22 14.54
CA GLY A 44 20.57 -26.39 14.62
C GLY A 44 20.45 -26.98 16.03
N ASP A 45 20.89 -26.26 17.06
CA ASP A 45 20.76 -26.68 18.46
C ASP A 45 19.53 -26.06 19.15
N GLY A 46 18.72 -25.30 18.43
CA GLY A 46 17.49 -24.72 18.96
C GLY A 46 17.14 -23.34 18.41
N LEU A 47 16.94 -22.39 19.34
CA LEU A 47 16.44 -21.05 19.04
C LEU A 47 17.36 -20.31 18.06
N VAL A 48 16.77 -19.77 16.99
CA VAL A 48 17.48 -18.95 16.01
C VAL A 48 17.77 -17.57 16.59
N SER A 49 19.05 -17.18 16.62
CA SER A 49 19.46 -15.83 17.03
C SER A 49 19.16 -14.85 15.91
N SER A 50 18.13 -14.01 16.10
CA SER A 50 17.62 -13.11 15.07
C SER A 50 17.87 -11.65 15.40
N THR A 51 18.22 -10.84 14.39
CA THR A 51 18.48 -9.40 14.51
C THR A 51 17.64 -8.64 13.50
N ILE A 52 16.99 -7.56 13.94
CA ILE A 52 16.38 -6.61 13.02
C ILE A 52 17.50 -5.71 12.49
N GLU A 53 17.76 -5.78 11.19
CA GLU A 53 18.72 -4.91 10.53
C GLU A 53 18.14 -3.51 10.35
N SER A 54 16.91 -3.45 9.83
CA SER A 54 16.16 -2.21 9.61
C SER A 54 14.66 -2.43 9.62
N ILE A 55 13.91 -1.36 9.96
CA ILE A 55 12.48 -1.26 9.71
C ILE A 55 12.24 -0.03 8.83
N THR A 56 11.49 -0.19 7.75
CA THR A 56 11.22 0.88 6.79
C THR A 56 9.71 1.10 6.68
N GLY A 57 9.26 2.34 6.91
CA GLY A 57 7.89 2.77 6.66
C GLY A 57 7.70 3.20 5.20
N TYR A 58 6.57 2.81 4.61
CA TYR A 58 6.15 3.20 3.27
C TYR A 58 4.70 3.70 3.29
N ILE A 59 4.47 4.94 2.86
CA ILE A 59 3.13 5.44 2.57
C ILE A 59 2.98 5.43 1.05
N VAL A 60 2.03 4.66 0.54
CA VAL A 60 1.77 4.50 -0.90
C VAL A 60 0.46 5.22 -1.21
N ILE A 61 0.49 6.15 -2.16
CA ILE A 61 -0.68 6.85 -2.69
C ILE A 61 -0.72 6.53 -4.18
N ASN A 62 -1.73 5.82 -4.64
CA ASN A 62 -1.82 5.29 -6.00
C ASN A 62 -3.19 5.58 -6.60
N ASN A 63 -3.21 6.30 -7.72
CA ASN A 63 -4.40 6.52 -8.53
C ASN A 63 -4.46 5.46 -9.62
N THR A 64 -5.33 4.48 -9.46
CA THR A 64 -5.58 3.38 -10.40
C THR A 64 -6.62 3.71 -11.47
N GLY A 65 -7.08 4.96 -11.51
CA GLY A 65 -7.94 5.48 -12.57
C GLY A 65 -7.35 5.20 -13.95
N THR A 66 -8.21 4.83 -14.89
CA THR A 66 -7.77 4.33 -16.21
C THR A 66 -7.75 5.41 -17.28
N THR A 67 -8.46 6.51 -17.06
CA THR A 67 -8.64 7.58 -18.05
C THR A 67 -8.13 8.93 -17.53
N ILE A 68 -7.82 9.86 -18.44
CA ILE A 68 -7.36 11.20 -18.05
C ILE A 68 -8.36 11.96 -17.16
N ASN A 69 -9.66 11.65 -17.29
CA ASN A 69 -10.73 12.22 -16.48
C ASN A 69 -10.69 11.75 -15.02
N ASP A 70 -9.94 10.69 -14.72
CA ASP A 70 -9.69 10.20 -13.36
C ASP A 70 -8.45 10.87 -12.72
N THR A 71 -7.89 11.91 -13.36
CA THR A 71 -6.84 12.73 -12.73
C THR A 71 -7.41 13.41 -11.49
N LEU A 72 -6.72 13.23 -10.37
CA LEU A 72 -7.02 13.92 -9.13
C LEU A 72 -6.19 15.20 -9.03
N TYR A 73 -6.81 16.21 -8.44
CA TYR A 73 -6.21 17.52 -8.17
C TYR A 73 -6.24 17.78 -6.68
N ASP A 74 -5.24 18.51 -6.18
CA ASP A 74 -5.18 18.98 -4.80
C ASP A 74 -5.38 17.84 -3.79
N VAL A 75 -4.57 16.80 -3.91
CA VAL A 75 -4.62 15.62 -3.04
C VAL A 75 -3.84 15.93 -1.76
N TRP A 76 -4.48 15.76 -0.62
CA TRP A 76 -3.90 15.91 0.70
C TRP A 76 -4.09 14.61 1.50
N VAL A 77 -3.00 14.10 2.07
CA VAL A 77 -3.02 12.94 2.96
C VAL A 77 -2.47 13.35 4.31
N ALA A 78 -3.31 13.28 5.34
CA ALA A 78 -2.92 13.53 6.73
C ALA A 78 -2.36 12.25 7.34
N VAL A 79 -1.13 12.31 7.86
CA VAL A 79 -0.43 11.17 8.42
C VAL A 79 0.23 11.54 9.74
N ASN A 80 -0.01 10.75 10.77
CA ASN A 80 0.76 10.79 12.01
C ASN A 80 1.95 9.85 11.88
N ILE A 81 3.10 10.35 11.42
CA ILE A 81 4.34 9.57 11.33
C ILE A 81 4.98 9.52 12.72
N SER A 82 5.20 8.31 13.24
CA SER A 82 5.74 8.10 14.59
C SER A 82 6.96 7.18 14.55
N ASN A 83 7.87 7.37 15.52
CA ASN A 83 9.08 6.56 15.68
C ASN A 83 10.00 6.49 14.45
N ASN A 84 9.92 7.48 13.54
CA ASN A 84 10.84 7.59 12.42
C ASN A 84 12.18 8.18 12.87
N ILE A 85 13.28 7.68 12.31
CA ILE A 85 14.66 8.15 12.56
C ILE A 85 15.22 8.95 11.38
N THR A 86 14.54 8.92 10.24
CA THR A 86 14.83 9.77 9.09
C THR A 86 13.61 10.60 8.71
N GLY A 87 13.83 11.70 8.02
CA GLY A 87 12.75 12.43 7.36
C GLY A 87 12.09 11.61 6.23
N PRO A 88 10.90 12.01 5.77
CA PRO A 88 10.23 11.37 4.64
C PRO A 88 10.97 11.62 3.31
N GLU A 89 11.22 10.54 2.56
CA GLU A 89 11.77 10.56 1.20
C GLU A 89 10.66 10.29 0.18
N VAL A 90 10.59 11.07 -0.89
CA VAL A 90 9.55 10.98 -1.91
C VAL A 90 10.04 10.22 -3.14
N TYR A 91 9.26 9.26 -3.60
CA TYR A 91 9.45 8.53 -4.85
C TYR A 91 8.17 8.60 -5.69
N VAL A 92 8.30 8.87 -6.99
CA VAL A 92 7.16 9.02 -7.91
C VAL A 92 7.45 8.33 -9.24
N ASN A 93 6.41 7.91 -9.98
CA ASN A 93 6.58 7.41 -11.36
C ASN A 93 6.66 8.52 -12.42
N GLY A 94 7.19 9.69 -12.06
CA GLY A 94 7.53 10.79 -12.96
C GLY A 94 6.36 11.67 -13.45
N THR A 95 5.11 11.21 -13.29
CA THR A 95 3.92 11.93 -13.76
C THR A 95 3.21 12.83 -12.72
N PRO A 96 3.28 12.60 -11.39
CA PRO A 96 2.73 13.53 -10.41
C PRO A 96 3.38 14.91 -10.51
N LYS A 97 2.58 15.99 -10.48
CA LYS A 97 3.11 17.37 -10.56
C LYS A 97 3.46 17.89 -9.17
N GLY A 98 4.64 17.49 -8.70
CA GLY A 98 5.14 17.86 -7.38
C GLY A 98 4.53 17.02 -6.26
N VAL A 99 5.28 16.88 -5.18
CA VAL A 99 4.85 16.24 -3.94
C VAL A 99 5.51 17.04 -2.82
N PHE A 100 4.72 17.53 -1.90
CA PHE A 100 5.16 18.41 -0.83
C PHE A 100 4.85 17.76 0.51
N ILE A 101 5.82 17.79 1.41
CA ILE A 101 5.66 17.37 2.80
C ILE A 101 5.46 18.63 3.63
N GLU A 102 4.25 18.80 4.16
CA GLU A 102 3.77 20.00 4.80
C GLU A 102 3.49 19.74 6.29
N SER A 103 3.56 20.80 7.10
CA SER A 103 3.25 20.74 8.53
C SER A 103 1.78 21.05 8.85
N SER A 104 1.00 21.50 7.87
CA SER A 104 -0.42 21.82 8.01
C SER A 104 -1.17 21.66 6.70
N ALA A 105 -2.43 21.25 6.74
CA ALA A 105 -3.35 21.31 5.61
C ALA A 105 -4.25 22.56 5.66
N PRO A 106 -4.68 23.08 4.50
CA PRO A 106 -5.66 24.17 4.45
C PRO A 106 -6.99 23.80 5.13
N ALA A 107 -7.64 24.76 5.78
CA ALA A 107 -8.87 24.54 6.53
C ALA A 107 -10.02 23.94 5.70
N TYR A 108 -10.09 24.25 4.39
CA TYR A 108 -11.15 23.72 3.52
C TYR A 108 -11.07 22.19 3.32
N THR A 109 -9.92 21.58 3.59
CA THR A 109 -9.75 20.12 3.46
C THR A 109 -10.50 19.36 4.56
N ASN A 110 -10.80 20.01 5.69
CA ASN A 110 -11.36 19.39 6.90
C ASN A 110 -10.59 18.13 7.35
N LEU A 111 -9.29 18.04 7.05
CA LEU A 111 -8.46 16.93 7.48
C LEU A 111 -8.23 16.98 8.99
N PRO A 112 -8.18 15.82 9.67
CA PRO A 112 -7.80 15.76 11.08
C PRO A 112 -6.43 16.38 11.33
N ASN A 113 -6.17 16.73 12.59
CA ASN A 113 -4.84 17.14 13.02
C ASN A 113 -3.87 15.95 12.89
N ALA A 114 -2.79 16.16 12.15
CA ALA A 114 -1.73 15.21 11.95
C ALA A 114 -0.37 15.92 12.02
N ASN A 115 0.69 15.18 12.33
CA ASN A 115 2.03 15.76 12.39
C ASN A 115 2.70 15.93 11.01
N THR A 116 2.16 15.30 9.97
CA THR A 116 2.66 15.36 8.60
C THR A 116 1.50 15.38 7.61
N TYR A 117 1.59 16.23 6.60
CA TYR A 117 0.65 16.28 5.48
C TYR A 117 1.39 16.08 4.17
N ILE A 118 0.88 15.20 3.31
CA ILE A 118 1.42 14.98 1.97
C ILE A 118 0.49 15.68 0.98
N HIS A 119 1.00 16.68 0.28
CA HIS A 119 0.26 17.43 -0.73
C HIS A 119 0.75 17.11 -2.14
N ILE A 120 -0.17 16.72 -3.02
CA ILE A 120 0.09 16.40 -4.43
C ILE A 120 -0.88 17.25 -5.27
N PRO A 121 -0.42 18.35 -5.88
CA PRO A 121 -1.29 19.24 -6.64
C PRO A 121 -2.02 18.57 -7.80
N ILE A 122 -1.34 17.64 -8.48
CA ILE A 122 -1.93 16.82 -9.55
C ILE A 122 -1.39 15.40 -9.43
N LEU A 123 -2.31 14.45 -9.25
CA LEU A 123 -2.07 13.01 -9.26
C LEU A 123 -2.79 12.40 -10.48
N PRO A 124 -2.10 12.28 -11.63
CA PRO A 124 -2.69 11.70 -12.84
C PRO A 124 -3.23 10.29 -12.64
N ASN A 125 -4.10 9.87 -13.53
CA ASN A 125 -4.54 8.50 -13.62
C ASN A 125 -3.33 7.56 -13.88
N ASN A 126 -3.34 6.34 -13.35
CA ASN A 126 -2.21 5.39 -13.38
C ASN A 126 -0.88 5.96 -12.83
N SER A 127 -0.94 6.77 -11.78
CA SER A 127 0.25 7.35 -11.14
C SER A 127 0.32 7.02 -9.66
N TYR A 128 1.55 7.03 -9.11
CA TYR A 128 1.77 6.78 -7.70
C TYR A 128 2.81 7.72 -7.10
N VAL A 129 2.65 7.90 -5.78
CA VAL A 129 3.61 8.51 -4.88
C VAL A 129 3.89 7.51 -3.77
N ILE A 130 5.18 7.28 -3.49
CA ILE A 130 5.65 6.46 -2.38
C ILE A 130 6.48 7.37 -1.48
N ILE A 131 6.11 7.45 -0.20
CA ILE A 131 6.88 8.11 0.83
C ILE A 131 7.59 7.03 1.65
N LYS A 132 8.91 7.11 1.76
CA LYS A 132 9.75 6.16 2.48
C LYS A 132 10.43 6.84 3.67
N PHE A 133 10.52 6.16 4.80
CA PHE A 133 11.33 6.62 5.95
C PHE A 133 11.79 5.43 6.79
N ALA A 134 12.93 5.57 7.46
CA ALA A 134 13.41 4.57 8.40
C ALA A 134 12.71 4.73 9.76
N ILE A 135 12.39 3.61 10.39
CA ILE A 135 11.76 3.51 11.71
C ILE A 135 12.80 3.04 12.72
N ASP A 136 12.75 3.58 13.93
CA ASP A 136 13.59 3.11 15.03
C ASP A 136 13.27 1.64 15.32
N LYS A 137 14.23 0.75 15.04
CA LYS A 137 14.07 -0.67 15.30
C LYS A 137 14.03 -1.02 16.78
N SER A 138 14.43 -0.11 17.69
CA SER A 138 14.41 -0.34 19.13
C SER A 138 12.99 -0.45 19.71
N ILE A 139 11.98 0.04 18.99
CA ILE A 139 10.58 0.05 19.45
C ILE A 139 9.95 -1.34 19.49
N THR A 140 10.56 -2.34 18.87
CA THR A 140 9.98 -3.68 18.78
C THR A 140 11.02 -4.78 18.62
N GLY A 141 10.59 -6.02 18.85
CA GLY A 141 11.39 -7.23 18.63
C GLY A 141 11.08 -7.88 17.28
N VAL A 142 11.75 -9.00 16.98
CA VAL A 142 11.46 -9.81 15.79
C VAL A 142 10.04 -10.41 15.92
N PRO A 143 9.13 -10.25 14.93
CA PRO A 143 7.73 -10.70 15.03
C PRO A 143 7.53 -12.21 15.15
N LEU A 144 8.51 -13.00 14.70
CA LEU A 144 8.49 -14.45 14.71
C LEU A 144 9.55 -15.00 15.66
N ILE A 145 9.23 -16.09 16.35
CA ILE A 145 10.19 -16.93 17.08
C ILE A 145 10.38 -18.19 16.25
N ILE A 146 11.62 -18.46 15.86
CA ILE A 146 11.97 -19.62 15.05
C ILE A 146 12.89 -20.52 15.86
N ASN A 147 12.60 -21.81 15.86
CA ASN A 147 13.43 -22.84 16.45
C ASN A 147 13.75 -23.86 15.36
N GLU A 148 15.04 -24.13 15.16
CA GLU A 148 15.55 -25.12 14.22
C GLU A 148 16.39 -26.14 14.98
N THR A 149 16.00 -27.42 14.92
CA THR A 149 16.75 -28.53 15.48
C THR A 149 16.95 -29.65 14.47
N TYR A 150 17.97 -30.47 14.70
CA TYR A 150 18.25 -31.64 13.86
C TYR A 150 18.03 -32.95 14.64
N SER A 151 17.61 -34.01 13.95
CA SER A 151 17.51 -35.36 14.55
C SER A 151 18.88 -35.88 14.99
N ASP A 152 19.93 -35.48 14.28
CA ASP A 152 21.29 -35.92 14.46
C ASP A 152 22.22 -34.71 14.48
N THR A 153 23.00 -34.57 15.54
CA THR A 153 24.00 -33.50 15.68
C THR A 153 25.34 -33.86 15.05
N LYS A 154 25.48 -35.09 14.53
CA LYS A 154 26.68 -35.59 13.85
C LYS A 154 26.29 -36.42 12.65
N ILE A 155 26.63 -35.93 11.46
CA ILE A 155 26.41 -36.63 10.20
C ILE A 155 27.71 -37.34 9.82
N PRO A 156 27.70 -38.68 9.63
CA PRO A 156 28.87 -39.40 9.17
C PRO A 156 29.33 -38.95 7.78
N SER A 157 30.63 -38.75 7.61
CA SER A 157 31.24 -38.51 6.31
C SER A 157 31.49 -39.82 5.54
N GLU A 158 31.76 -39.67 4.24
CA GLU A 158 32.12 -40.70 3.27
C GLU A 158 31.06 -41.79 3.06
N ARG A 159 29.80 -41.49 3.42
CA ARG A 159 28.64 -42.33 3.15
C ARG A 159 27.35 -41.52 3.07
N LEU A 160 26.36 -42.08 2.38
CA LEU A 160 25.01 -41.57 2.41
C LEU A 160 24.44 -41.68 3.82
N SER A 161 23.94 -40.55 4.32
CA SER A 161 23.37 -40.41 5.64
C SER A 161 22.02 -39.72 5.54
N ASN A 162 21.11 -40.04 6.46
CA ASN A 162 19.79 -39.44 6.55
C ASN A 162 19.63 -38.75 7.89
N TRP A 163 18.99 -37.59 7.90
CA TRP A 163 18.60 -36.88 9.11
C TRP A 163 17.34 -36.07 8.84
N SER A 164 16.76 -35.52 9.90
CA SER A 164 15.61 -34.62 9.83
C SER A 164 15.97 -33.24 10.36
N VAL A 165 15.43 -32.22 9.72
CA VAL A 165 15.40 -30.84 10.22
C VAL A 165 14.00 -30.55 10.74
N TYR A 166 13.90 -30.14 12.00
CA TYR A 166 12.65 -29.72 12.63
C TYR A 166 12.65 -28.20 12.74
N LEU A 167 11.67 -27.56 12.11
CA LEU A 167 11.45 -26.12 12.18
C LEU A 167 10.12 -25.84 12.86
N ASN A 168 10.15 -25.00 13.90
CA ASN A 168 8.97 -24.46 14.55
C ASN A 168 8.95 -22.94 14.39
N ILE A 169 7.84 -22.40 13.90
CA ILE A 169 7.58 -20.98 13.78
C ILE A 169 6.40 -20.63 14.68
N SER A 170 6.64 -19.70 15.59
CA SER A 170 5.62 -19.18 16.50
C SER A 170 5.63 -17.66 16.55
N ARG A 171 4.58 -17.08 17.11
CA ARG A 171 4.41 -15.62 17.22
C ARG A 171 5.24 -15.08 18.38
N ASN A 172 6.03 -14.04 18.14
CA ASN A 172 6.55 -13.21 19.21
C ASN A 172 5.50 -12.17 19.60
N VAL A 173 4.62 -12.54 20.53
CA VAL A 173 3.45 -11.72 20.91
C VAL A 173 3.84 -10.29 21.30
N SER A 174 4.97 -10.10 21.98
CA SER A 174 5.45 -8.75 22.38
C SER A 174 5.77 -7.85 21.19
N ALA A 175 6.18 -8.45 20.06
CA ALA A 175 6.53 -7.78 18.82
C ALA A 175 5.35 -7.62 17.85
N LEU A 176 4.14 -8.08 18.20
CA LEU A 176 2.94 -7.93 17.36
C LEU A 176 2.05 -6.77 17.80
N PRO A 177 1.31 -6.11 16.87
CA PRO A 177 0.44 -4.97 17.19
C PRO A 177 -0.58 -5.26 18.30
N ALA A 178 -1.14 -6.48 18.32
CA ALA A 178 -2.02 -6.97 19.36
C ALA A 178 -1.69 -8.44 19.73
N THR A 179 -2.21 -8.91 20.86
CA THR A 179 -1.91 -10.25 21.38
C THR A 179 -2.51 -11.37 20.51
N ASP A 180 -3.62 -11.08 19.85
CA ASP A 180 -4.39 -11.98 19.00
C ASP A 180 -4.08 -11.83 17.51
N THR A 181 -3.16 -10.93 17.13
CA THR A 181 -2.78 -10.71 15.73
C THR A 181 -2.34 -12.03 15.08
N PRO A 182 -3.06 -12.51 14.04
CA PRO A 182 -2.62 -13.64 13.25
C PRO A 182 -1.47 -13.23 12.34
N VAL A 183 -0.57 -14.17 12.04
CA VAL A 183 0.57 -13.93 11.14
C VAL A 183 0.55 -14.98 10.04
N SER A 184 0.48 -14.50 8.80
CA SER A 184 0.66 -15.35 7.62
C SER A 184 2.14 -15.55 7.34
N VAL A 185 2.55 -16.76 7.01
CA VAL A 185 3.96 -17.13 6.79
C VAL A 185 4.13 -17.89 5.48
N ILE A 186 5.21 -17.59 4.76
CA ILE A 186 5.70 -18.36 3.64
C ILE A 186 7.18 -18.61 3.87
N MET A 187 7.62 -19.86 3.82
CA MET A 187 9.04 -20.21 3.90
C MET A 187 9.51 -20.86 2.61
N THR A 188 10.71 -20.51 2.16
CA THR A 188 11.47 -21.32 1.20
C THR A 188 12.76 -21.78 1.85
N LYS A 189 13.03 -23.08 1.87
CA LYS A 189 14.30 -23.64 2.36
C LYS A 189 15.09 -24.16 1.16
N TYR A 190 16.37 -23.82 1.13
CA TYR A 190 17.36 -24.29 0.18
C TYR A 190 18.39 -25.11 0.93
N LEU A 191 18.88 -26.20 0.36
CA LEU A 191 20.01 -26.96 0.89
C LEU A 191 21.36 -26.44 0.37
N SER A 192 21.37 -25.57 -0.64
CA SER A 192 22.56 -24.88 -1.14
C SER A 192 22.37 -23.37 -1.21
N ASN A 193 23.46 -22.63 -0.99
CA ASN A 193 23.60 -21.21 -1.32
C ASN A 193 24.79 -20.95 -2.29
N ASP A 194 25.43 -21.99 -2.81
CA ASP A 194 26.62 -21.92 -3.69
C ASP A 194 26.40 -22.76 -4.96
N PRO A 195 26.65 -22.21 -6.17
CA PRO A 195 26.51 -22.91 -7.44
C PRO A 195 27.31 -24.22 -7.59
N ASN A 196 28.38 -24.40 -6.80
CA ASN A 196 29.35 -25.49 -6.96
C ASN A 196 29.30 -26.52 -5.83
N ASN A 197 28.69 -26.19 -4.69
CA ASN A 197 28.65 -27.04 -3.50
C ASN A 197 27.42 -26.70 -2.65
N TYR A 198 27.06 -27.55 -1.70
CA TYR A 198 25.91 -27.26 -0.84
C TYR A 198 26.29 -26.40 0.38
N GLY A 199 26.97 -25.27 0.15
CA GLY A 199 27.44 -24.33 1.18
C GLY A 199 28.77 -24.70 1.85
N SER A 200 29.30 -25.90 1.59
CA SER A 200 30.66 -26.32 1.96
C SER A 200 31.24 -27.19 0.84
N ASP A 201 32.53 -27.05 0.56
CA ASP A 201 33.29 -27.82 -0.42
C ASP A 201 33.30 -29.35 -0.20
N THR A 202 32.91 -29.81 1.00
CA THR A 202 32.78 -31.22 1.37
C THR A 202 31.39 -31.79 1.12
N TRP A 203 30.35 -30.97 0.92
CA TRP A 203 29.03 -31.47 0.54
C TRP A 203 28.96 -31.67 -0.97
N ASN A 204 28.96 -32.93 -1.40
CA ASN A 204 28.83 -33.29 -2.82
C ASN A 204 27.42 -33.73 -3.21
N PHE A 205 26.54 -33.98 -2.23
CA PHE A 205 25.16 -34.38 -2.44
C PHE A 205 24.30 -34.00 -1.23
N LEU A 206 23.18 -33.33 -1.48
CA LEU A 206 22.07 -33.14 -0.55
C LEU A 206 20.74 -33.20 -1.31
N ASN A 207 19.74 -33.87 -0.72
CA ASN A 207 18.41 -34.00 -1.30
C ASN A 207 17.35 -34.08 -0.21
N ILE A 208 16.24 -33.34 -0.40
CA ILE A 208 15.04 -33.42 0.43
C ILE A 208 14.23 -34.62 -0.06
N THR A 209 14.15 -35.65 0.79
CA THR A 209 13.42 -36.89 0.48
C THR A 209 11.95 -36.82 0.86
N GLY A 210 11.58 -35.87 1.71
CA GLY A 210 10.19 -35.61 2.06
C GLY A 210 10.09 -34.50 3.10
N ALA A 211 8.90 -33.94 3.24
CA ALA A 211 8.63 -32.98 4.30
C ALA A 211 7.17 -33.09 4.76
N ILE A 212 6.95 -32.89 6.06
CA ILE A 212 5.64 -33.01 6.70
C ILE A 212 5.43 -31.76 7.55
N ALA A 213 4.33 -31.05 7.30
CA ALA A 213 3.94 -29.89 8.10
C ALA A 213 2.60 -30.12 8.79
N ASN A 214 2.40 -29.45 9.93
CA ASN A 214 1.10 -29.44 10.64
C ASN A 214 0.09 -28.44 10.02
N GLU A 215 0.54 -27.64 9.07
CA GLU A 215 -0.23 -26.57 8.44
C GLU A 215 0.28 -26.29 7.03
N GLY A 216 -0.58 -25.70 6.19
CA GLY A 216 -0.21 -25.25 4.87
C GLY A 216 0.07 -26.40 3.92
N SER A 217 0.78 -26.09 2.84
CA SER A 217 1.17 -27.03 1.80
C SER A 217 2.66 -26.90 1.50
N ILE A 218 3.27 -28.01 1.12
CA ILE A 218 4.69 -28.10 0.79
C ILE A 218 4.84 -28.48 -0.67
N THR A 219 5.75 -27.80 -1.36
CA THR A 219 6.20 -28.19 -2.71
C THR A 219 7.71 -28.36 -2.69
N LEU A 220 8.19 -29.50 -3.19
CA LEU A 220 9.61 -29.78 -3.40
C LEU A 220 9.99 -29.45 -4.83
N TRP A 221 11.22 -28.96 -5.03
CA TRP A 221 11.71 -28.57 -6.34
C TRP A 221 13.24 -28.45 -6.36
N ASP A 222 13.79 -28.34 -7.58
CA ASP A 222 15.23 -28.18 -7.82
C ASP A 222 15.63 -26.70 -7.74
N GLY A 223 16.36 -26.36 -6.68
CA GLY A 223 16.91 -25.05 -6.39
C GLY A 223 17.80 -24.49 -7.50
N PRO A 224 17.96 -23.16 -7.57
CA PRO A 224 18.78 -22.54 -8.61
C PRO A 224 20.28 -22.62 -8.29
N TYR A 225 20.66 -23.10 -7.12
CA TYR A 225 22.02 -23.06 -6.58
C TYR A 225 22.80 -24.35 -6.81
N PHE A 226 22.21 -25.42 -7.32
CA PHE A 226 22.98 -26.62 -7.64
C PHE A 226 22.51 -27.23 -8.95
N LEU A 227 23.26 -28.20 -9.48
CA LEU A 227 22.92 -28.85 -10.73
C LEU A 227 21.52 -29.50 -10.63
N PRO A 228 20.67 -29.34 -11.68
CA PRO A 228 19.32 -29.88 -11.68
C PRO A 228 19.32 -31.42 -11.61
N GLY A 229 18.27 -32.00 -11.03
CA GLY A 229 18.08 -33.44 -10.84
C GLY A 229 17.87 -33.88 -9.40
N TYR A 230 17.80 -32.96 -8.44
CA TYR A 230 17.62 -33.24 -7.01
C TYR A 230 16.70 -32.20 -6.37
N ASN A 231 15.75 -32.67 -5.55
CA ASN A 231 14.87 -31.82 -4.73
C ASN A 231 15.68 -31.19 -3.59
N ASP A 232 16.55 -30.23 -3.87
CA ASP A 232 17.38 -29.56 -2.87
C ASP A 232 16.69 -28.32 -2.26
N SER A 233 15.45 -28.05 -2.66
CA SER A 233 14.68 -26.89 -2.22
C SER A 233 13.22 -27.25 -1.94
N LEU A 234 12.60 -26.51 -1.03
CA LEU A 234 11.17 -26.60 -0.75
C LEU A 234 10.55 -25.23 -0.52
N THR A 235 9.27 -25.11 -0.83
CA THR A 235 8.44 -23.97 -0.44
C THR A 235 7.27 -24.45 0.42
N TRP A 236 7.05 -23.77 1.55
CA TRP A 236 5.98 -24.00 2.50
C TRP A 236 5.07 -22.76 2.51
N THR A 237 3.82 -22.94 2.08
CA THR A 237 2.84 -21.85 1.89
C THR A 237 1.53 -22.13 2.61
N GLY A 238 0.66 -21.12 2.73
CA GLY A 238 -0.65 -21.28 3.36
C GLY A 238 -0.57 -21.45 4.89
N VAL A 239 0.50 -20.94 5.51
CA VAL A 239 0.70 -21.02 6.96
C VAL A 239 0.11 -19.79 7.64
N VAL A 240 -0.73 -20.01 8.66
CA VAL A 240 -1.32 -18.94 9.47
C VAL A 240 -1.21 -19.30 10.95
N ILE A 241 -0.25 -18.65 11.64
CA ILE A 241 -0.05 -18.82 13.08
C ILE A 241 -0.92 -17.83 13.87
N ASN A 242 -1.47 -18.27 15.00
CA ASN A 242 -2.42 -17.48 15.81
C ASN A 242 -2.33 -17.86 17.32
N THR A 243 -3.32 -17.49 18.12
CA THR A 243 -3.34 -17.69 19.59
C THR A 243 -3.35 -19.14 20.04
N THR A 244 -3.82 -20.05 19.20
CA THR A 244 -3.95 -21.47 19.54
C THR A 244 -3.02 -22.36 18.72
N LYS A 245 -2.32 -21.80 17.73
CA LYS A 245 -1.59 -22.57 16.72
C LYS A 245 -0.24 -21.97 16.37
N ASN A 246 0.79 -22.79 16.52
CA ASN A 246 2.12 -22.60 15.94
C ASN A 246 2.28 -23.49 14.70
N ALA A 247 3.22 -23.14 13.83
CA ALA A 247 3.48 -23.89 12.62
C ALA A 247 4.76 -24.71 12.79
N THR A 248 4.71 -25.99 12.39
CA THR A 248 5.87 -26.88 12.43
C THR A 248 6.03 -27.61 11.10
N ILE A 249 7.27 -27.78 10.67
CA ILE A 249 7.65 -28.61 9.53
C ILE A 249 8.83 -29.49 9.89
N THR A 250 8.74 -30.75 9.51
CA THR A 250 9.84 -31.73 9.54
C THR A 250 10.30 -31.95 8.11
N ILE A 251 11.59 -31.78 7.84
CA ILE A 251 12.21 -31.93 6.52
C ILE A 251 13.20 -33.07 6.59
N ASN A 252 12.98 -34.12 5.81
CA ASN A 252 13.87 -35.27 5.74
C ASN A 252 14.93 -35.03 4.66
N ILE A 253 16.19 -35.16 5.03
CA ILE A 253 17.33 -34.92 4.15
C ILE A 253 18.15 -36.20 4.04
N THR A 254 18.59 -36.49 2.81
CA THR A 254 19.67 -37.43 2.54
C THR A 254 20.86 -36.66 2.00
N GLY A 255 22.06 -36.97 2.50
CA GLY A 255 23.27 -36.29 2.10
C GLY A 255 24.50 -37.18 2.10
N ASN A 256 25.53 -36.75 1.37
CA ASN A 256 26.87 -37.34 1.41
C ASN A 256 27.90 -36.22 1.59
N ASN A 257 28.78 -36.40 2.56
CA ASN A 257 29.83 -35.45 2.90
C ASN A 257 31.20 -36.10 2.70
N THR A 258 32.13 -35.47 1.98
CA THR A 258 33.45 -36.03 1.65
C THR A 258 34.56 -35.64 2.63
N TYR A 259 34.23 -35.13 3.82
CA TYR A 259 35.23 -34.72 4.80
C TYR A 259 36.01 -35.91 5.38
N THR A 260 37.33 -35.83 5.31
CA THR A 260 38.23 -36.95 5.59
C THR A 260 38.89 -36.91 6.96
N ASN A 261 38.76 -35.81 7.73
CA ASN A 261 39.44 -35.72 9.02
C ASN A 261 38.73 -36.53 10.10
N ARG A 262 39.51 -37.01 11.08
CA ARG A 262 39.02 -37.85 12.19
C ARG A 262 38.23 -37.10 13.25
N THR A 263 38.33 -35.77 13.31
CA THR A 263 37.63 -34.93 14.27
C THR A 263 36.43 -34.27 13.62
N GLY A 264 35.26 -34.34 14.26
CA GLY A 264 34.07 -33.64 13.81
C GLY A 264 34.31 -32.14 13.70
N THR A 265 33.69 -31.51 12.70
CA THR A 265 33.69 -30.07 12.49
C THR A 265 32.29 -29.61 12.16
N LEU A 266 31.97 -28.36 12.52
CA LEU A 266 30.76 -27.72 12.03
C LEU A 266 30.92 -27.48 10.52
N MET A 267 29.89 -27.84 9.75
CA MET A 267 29.84 -27.62 8.31
C MET A 267 28.55 -26.97 7.93
N LYS A 268 28.67 -25.97 7.06
CA LYS A 268 27.53 -25.19 6.61
C LYS A 268 26.75 -25.93 5.54
N TYR A 269 25.42 -25.85 5.60
CA TYR A 269 24.58 -26.19 4.46
C TYR A 269 23.24 -25.46 4.45
N GLY A 270 22.87 -24.97 3.26
CA GLY A 270 21.56 -24.40 3.00
C GLY A 270 21.27 -23.05 3.66
N PHE A 271 20.03 -22.61 3.47
CA PHE A 271 19.46 -21.39 4.07
C PHE A 271 17.93 -21.38 3.94
N ALA A 272 17.27 -20.49 4.68
CA ALA A 272 15.83 -20.29 4.56
C ALA A 272 15.52 -18.82 4.20
N VAL A 273 14.38 -18.60 3.56
CA VAL A 273 13.79 -17.27 3.37
C VAL A 273 12.36 -17.36 3.87
N ILE A 274 12.05 -16.58 4.89
CA ILE A 274 10.73 -16.58 5.51
C ILE A 274 10.11 -15.20 5.32
N PHE A 275 8.98 -15.17 4.63
CA PHE A 275 8.11 -14.01 4.51
C PHE A 275 7.01 -14.11 5.54
N PHE A 276 6.65 -12.97 6.12
CA PHE A 276 5.52 -12.87 7.02
C PHE A 276 4.71 -11.59 6.76
N GLU A 277 3.42 -11.67 7.06
CA GLU A 277 2.47 -10.56 6.95
C GLU A 277 1.51 -10.59 8.14
N PHE A 278 1.20 -9.41 8.67
CA PHE A 278 0.17 -9.22 9.69
C PHE A 278 -0.45 -7.82 9.60
N ASN A 279 -1.68 -7.71 10.11
CA ASN A 279 -2.40 -6.43 10.15
C ASN A 279 -1.99 -5.61 11.38
N GLY A 280 -1.84 -4.30 11.17
CA GLY A 280 -1.37 -3.35 12.19
C GLY A 280 0.12 -3.05 12.12
N THR A 281 0.57 -2.14 12.98
CA THR A 281 1.89 -1.48 12.92
C THR A 281 2.47 -1.30 14.31
N LYS A 282 3.80 -1.33 14.44
CA LYS A 282 4.50 -1.09 15.72
C LYS A 282 5.03 0.32 15.88
N SER A 283 5.30 1.04 14.79
CA SER A 283 5.69 2.45 14.82
C SER A 283 4.62 3.37 15.39
N GLY A 284 3.36 2.95 15.39
CA GLY A 284 2.23 3.81 15.71
C GLY A 284 1.89 4.80 14.58
N THR A 285 2.54 4.68 13.42
CA THR A 285 2.21 5.51 12.26
C THR A 285 0.82 5.20 11.73
N LYS A 286 0.05 6.24 11.44
CA LYS A 286 -1.34 6.11 10.98
C LYS A 286 -1.69 7.16 9.94
N ILE A 287 -2.41 6.74 8.91
CA ILE A 287 -3.09 7.65 7.98
C ILE A 287 -4.39 8.11 8.66
N GLU A 288 -4.52 9.41 8.90
CA GLU A 288 -5.65 9.99 9.63
C GLU A 288 -6.80 10.40 8.72
N GLY A 289 -6.49 10.79 7.48
CA GLY A 289 -7.50 11.21 6.54
C GLY A 289 -6.92 11.56 5.19
N ILE A 290 -7.80 11.58 4.18
CA ILE A 290 -7.46 11.94 2.81
C ILE A 290 -8.50 12.92 2.31
N TYR A 291 -8.02 13.93 1.60
CA TYR A 291 -8.81 14.86 0.82
C TYR A 291 -8.27 14.85 -0.61
N ALA A 292 -9.16 14.87 -1.60
CA ALA A 292 -8.79 14.98 -2.98
C ALA A 292 -9.95 15.60 -3.77
N THR A 293 -9.59 16.36 -4.80
CA THR A 293 -10.53 16.85 -5.81
C THR A 293 -10.25 16.15 -7.15
N GLY A 294 -11.14 16.30 -8.11
CA GLY A 294 -11.11 15.56 -9.38
C GLY A 294 -11.83 16.31 -10.49
N TYR A 295 -12.18 15.61 -11.56
CA TYR A 295 -12.77 16.26 -12.73
C TYR A 295 -14.30 16.40 -12.62
N GLY A 296 -14.75 17.57 -12.19
CA GLY A 296 -16.15 18.00 -12.18
C GLY A 296 -16.46 18.99 -13.30
N GLY A 297 -17.73 19.07 -13.70
CA GLY A 297 -18.24 20.13 -14.57
C GLY A 297 -19.30 20.94 -13.84
N VAL A 298 -19.19 22.26 -13.85
CA VAL A 298 -20.23 23.16 -13.36
C VAL A 298 -20.74 24.01 -14.52
N SER A 299 -22.05 24.21 -14.57
CA SER A 299 -22.69 25.10 -15.52
C SER A 299 -23.81 25.87 -14.83
N ALA A 300 -24.05 27.09 -15.27
CA ALA A 300 -25.18 27.90 -14.85
C ALA A 300 -26.08 28.16 -16.05
N THR A 301 -27.38 28.16 -15.82
CA THR A 301 -28.38 28.55 -16.82
C THR A 301 -29.14 29.77 -16.31
N LYS A 302 -29.56 30.60 -17.25
CA LYS A 302 -30.43 31.74 -16.99
C LYS A 302 -31.60 31.74 -17.94
N GLU A 303 -32.75 32.20 -17.48
CA GLU A 303 -33.97 32.32 -18.26
C GLU A 303 -34.67 33.64 -17.93
N GLY A 304 -35.17 34.34 -18.95
CA GLY A 304 -35.81 35.64 -18.82
C GLY A 304 -35.29 36.69 -19.81
N PRO A 305 -35.62 37.97 -19.62
CA PRO A 305 -36.44 38.46 -18.50
C PRO A 305 -37.92 38.13 -18.70
N PHE A 306 -38.63 37.93 -17.59
CA PHE A 306 -40.09 37.78 -17.53
C PHE A 306 -40.74 39.06 -16.98
N LEU A 307 -42.02 39.26 -17.33
CA LEU A 307 -42.81 40.40 -16.89
C LEU A 307 -43.03 40.35 -15.37
N ASN A 308 -42.59 41.38 -14.67
CA ASN A 308 -42.94 41.65 -13.29
C ASN A 308 -44.29 42.37 -13.24
N ALA A 309 -45.33 41.68 -12.76
CA ALA A 309 -46.69 42.24 -12.69
C ALA A 309 -46.80 43.49 -11.79
N SER A 310 -45.92 43.65 -10.80
CA SER A 310 -45.96 44.77 -9.86
C SER A 310 -45.30 46.04 -10.40
N SER A 311 -44.27 45.93 -11.24
CA SER A 311 -43.55 47.07 -11.83
C SER A 311 -43.91 47.31 -13.30
N GLY A 312 -44.53 46.35 -13.97
CA GLY A 312 -44.86 46.39 -15.40
C GLY A 312 -43.65 46.22 -16.32
N LYS A 313 -42.47 45.90 -15.79
CA LYS A 313 -41.22 45.75 -16.55
C LYS A 313 -40.84 44.29 -16.76
N TYR A 314 -40.09 44.02 -17.82
CA TYR A 314 -39.44 42.72 -18.04
C TYR A 314 -38.10 42.70 -17.27
N GLU A 315 -38.15 42.27 -16.02
CA GLU A 315 -37.00 42.34 -15.10
C GLU A 315 -36.84 41.09 -14.21
N ILE A 316 -37.75 40.12 -14.28
CA ILE A 316 -37.60 38.87 -13.50
C ILE A 316 -36.70 37.91 -14.27
N TRP A 317 -35.59 37.52 -13.66
CA TRP A 317 -34.69 36.51 -14.17
C TRP A 317 -34.75 35.27 -13.30
N TYR A 318 -34.62 34.11 -13.93
CA TYR A 318 -34.42 32.86 -13.24
C TYR A 318 -33.04 32.30 -13.52
N GLU A 319 -32.47 31.62 -12.53
CA GLU A 319 -31.18 30.97 -12.63
C GLU A 319 -31.17 29.59 -11.98
N SER A 320 -30.33 28.70 -12.48
CA SER A 320 -30.05 27.40 -11.87
C SER A 320 -28.64 26.93 -12.21
N ALA A 321 -28.09 26.03 -11.40
CA ALA A 321 -26.79 25.43 -11.59
C ALA A 321 -26.92 23.92 -11.82
N ASN A 322 -26.11 23.38 -12.73
CA ASN A 322 -25.92 21.95 -12.88
C ASN A 322 -24.47 21.59 -12.59
N VAL A 323 -24.27 20.55 -11.78
CA VAL A 323 -22.96 20.00 -11.46
C VAL A 323 -22.90 18.56 -11.97
N SER A 324 -22.01 18.28 -12.90
CA SER A 324 -21.79 16.96 -13.48
C SER A 324 -20.52 16.33 -12.94
N ASN A 325 -20.58 15.08 -12.48
CA ASN A 325 -19.38 14.28 -12.28
C ASN A 325 -18.87 13.79 -13.65
N LYS A 326 -17.68 14.25 -14.06
CA LYS A 326 -17.06 13.87 -15.33
C LYS A 326 -15.98 12.80 -15.19
N ALA A 327 -15.72 12.32 -13.97
CA ALA A 327 -14.82 11.20 -13.75
C ALA A 327 -15.43 9.91 -14.32
N SER A 328 -14.57 8.98 -14.74
CA SER A 328 -15.01 7.69 -15.28
C SER A 328 -15.23 6.66 -14.17
N SER A 329 -14.57 6.84 -13.03
CA SER A 329 -14.49 5.82 -11.98
C SER A 329 -14.64 6.33 -10.54
N TYR A 330 -14.64 7.65 -10.31
CA TYR A 330 -14.79 8.24 -8.98
C TYR A 330 -16.23 8.68 -8.70
N TYR A 331 -16.69 8.44 -7.47
CA TYR A 331 -17.85 9.14 -6.90
C TYR A 331 -17.39 10.45 -6.24
N PHE A 332 -18.15 11.53 -6.39
CA PHE A 332 -17.86 12.80 -5.73
C PHE A 332 -18.96 13.17 -4.75
N ASN A 333 -18.60 13.63 -3.56
CA ASN A 333 -19.54 14.27 -2.65
C ASN A 333 -19.57 15.77 -2.94
N LEU A 334 -20.70 16.25 -3.47
CA LEU A 334 -20.96 17.66 -3.70
C LEU A 334 -21.37 18.33 -2.39
N THR A 335 -20.47 19.14 -1.83
CA THR A 335 -20.67 19.71 -0.48
C THR A 335 -21.21 21.13 -0.51
N HIS A 336 -20.84 21.92 -1.53
CA HIS A 336 -21.23 23.32 -1.65
C HIS A 336 -21.46 23.70 -3.10
N VAL A 337 -22.52 24.45 -3.37
CA VAL A 337 -22.79 25.11 -4.65
C VAL A 337 -23.18 26.55 -4.38
N THR A 338 -22.58 27.48 -5.09
CA THR A 338 -22.98 28.89 -5.09
C THR A 338 -23.29 29.32 -6.51
N ILE A 339 -24.44 29.92 -6.71
CA ILE A 339 -24.86 30.57 -7.96
C ILE A 339 -25.09 32.05 -7.70
N TRP A 340 -24.73 32.90 -8.65
CA TRP A 340 -24.94 34.34 -8.53
C TRP A 340 -24.97 35.01 -9.90
N ALA A 341 -25.56 36.20 -9.95
CA ALA A 341 -25.61 37.02 -11.16
C ALA A 341 -24.85 38.34 -10.99
N VAL A 342 -24.18 38.76 -12.05
CA VAL A 342 -23.46 40.03 -12.12
C VAL A 342 -23.94 40.87 -13.30
N ASN A 343 -23.88 42.18 -13.13
CA ASN A 343 -24.21 43.14 -14.17
C ASN A 343 -23.12 43.17 -15.24
N GLY A 344 -23.47 42.72 -16.45
CA GLY A 344 -22.65 42.90 -17.64
C GLY A 344 -23.15 42.07 -18.82
N SER A 345 -22.66 42.38 -20.01
CA SER A 345 -23.15 41.76 -21.25
C SER A 345 -22.23 40.68 -21.80
N ASN A 346 -20.94 40.64 -21.39
CA ASN A 346 -19.95 39.70 -21.91
C ASN A 346 -19.27 38.91 -20.78
N PRO A 347 -19.52 37.58 -20.65
CA PRO A 347 -18.91 36.74 -19.63
C PRO A 347 -17.38 36.57 -19.78
N VAL A 348 -16.80 36.86 -20.95
CA VAL A 348 -15.39 36.57 -21.25
C VAL A 348 -14.42 37.60 -20.66
N ILE A 349 -14.88 38.83 -20.46
CA ILE A 349 -14.05 39.97 -20.01
C ILE A 349 -14.46 40.49 -18.62
N LEU A 350 -15.41 39.83 -17.98
CA LEU A 350 -16.02 40.28 -16.74
C LEU A 350 -15.48 39.45 -15.58
N ASP A 351 -15.01 40.13 -14.54
CA ASP A 351 -14.60 39.47 -13.30
C ASP A 351 -15.84 39.09 -12.48
N PRO A 352 -16.19 37.79 -12.37
CA PRO A 352 -17.38 37.35 -11.67
C PRO A 352 -17.29 37.52 -10.15
N PHE A 353 -16.10 37.79 -9.60
CA PHE A 353 -15.88 37.98 -8.18
C PHE A 353 -15.89 39.45 -7.76
N ASN A 354 -16.03 40.38 -8.72
CA ASN A 354 -16.15 41.79 -8.42
C ASN A 354 -17.51 42.10 -7.77
N ILE A 355 -17.48 42.33 -6.45
CA ILE A 355 -18.67 42.58 -5.63
C ILE A 355 -19.47 43.82 -6.08
N THR A 356 -18.86 44.79 -6.76
CA THR A 356 -19.58 45.99 -7.23
C THR A 356 -20.50 45.69 -8.41
N LEU A 357 -20.28 44.56 -9.09
CA LEU A 357 -21.11 44.10 -10.20
C LEU A 357 -22.21 43.14 -9.73
N LEU A 358 -22.19 42.69 -8.48
CA LEU A 358 -23.15 41.72 -7.96
C LEU A 358 -24.58 42.29 -8.01
N ILE A 359 -25.49 41.54 -8.65
CA ILE A 359 -26.90 41.90 -8.68
C ILE A 359 -27.52 41.55 -7.32
N PRO A 360 -28.21 42.49 -6.64
CA PRO A 360 -28.83 42.22 -5.35
C PRO A 360 -29.75 41.00 -5.38
N ASN A 361 -29.71 40.19 -4.32
CA ASN A 361 -30.51 38.97 -4.13
C ASN A 361 -30.29 37.83 -5.15
N SER A 362 -29.36 37.99 -6.10
CA SER A 362 -29.01 36.91 -7.04
C SER A 362 -28.10 35.83 -6.42
N LYS A 363 -27.31 36.15 -5.39
CA LYS A 363 -26.39 35.17 -4.80
C LYS A 363 -27.13 34.16 -3.93
N GLN A 364 -27.08 32.88 -4.31
CA GLN A 364 -27.66 31.75 -3.59
C GLN A 364 -26.60 30.69 -3.32
N THR A 365 -26.57 30.17 -2.09
CA THR A 365 -25.64 29.10 -1.68
C THR A 365 -26.43 27.91 -1.14
N SER A 366 -26.02 26.71 -1.57
CA SER A 366 -26.59 25.43 -1.15
C SER A 366 -25.48 24.49 -0.66
N SER A 367 -25.81 23.65 0.32
CA SER A 367 -24.92 22.59 0.82
C SER A 367 -25.56 21.22 0.67
N PRO A 368 -25.61 20.67 -0.57
CA PRO A 368 -26.42 19.48 -0.86
C PRO A 368 -25.92 18.21 -0.15
N ASN A 369 -24.60 18.06 0.05
CA ASN A 369 -23.97 16.84 0.58
C ASN A 369 -24.41 15.58 -0.17
N GLU A 370 -24.41 15.67 -1.50
CA GLU A 370 -24.96 14.64 -2.39
C GLU A 370 -23.84 13.86 -3.08
N ILE A 371 -23.98 12.54 -3.09
CA ILE A 371 -23.03 11.63 -3.75
C ILE A 371 -23.39 11.52 -5.24
N LEU A 372 -22.45 11.94 -6.08
CA LEU A 372 -22.55 11.91 -7.53
C LEU A 372 -21.72 10.76 -8.08
N SER A 373 -22.38 9.71 -8.56
CA SER A 373 -21.76 8.62 -9.32
C SER A 373 -21.06 9.11 -10.60
N PRO A 374 -20.11 8.34 -11.17
CA PRO A 374 -19.53 8.65 -12.47
C PRO A 374 -20.59 8.98 -13.53
N GLY A 375 -20.44 10.13 -14.21
CA GLY A 375 -21.37 10.59 -15.24
C GLY A 375 -22.69 11.19 -14.74
N SER A 376 -22.98 11.18 -13.44
CA SER A 376 -24.22 11.74 -12.90
C SER A 376 -24.22 13.27 -12.87
N VAL A 377 -25.41 13.85 -12.80
CA VAL A 377 -25.63 15.30 -12.76
C VAL A 377 -26.55 15.64 -11.61
N TRP A 378 -26.14 16.63 -10.81
CA TRP A 378 -26.97 17.32 -9.85
C TRP A 378 -27.47 18.64 -10.42
N SER A 379 -28.68 19.04 -10.03
CA SER A 379 -29.28 20.30 -10.45
C SER A 379 -29.83 21.05 -9.24
N SER A 380 -29.54 22.35 -9.17
CA SER A 380 -30.14 23.21 -8.15
C SER A 380 -31.63 23.41 -8.41
N THR A 381 -32.35 23.86 -7.38
CA THR A 381 -33.63 24.50 -7.61
C THR A 381 -33.46 25.75 -8.49
N LYS A 382 -34.57 26.19 -9.09
CA LYS A 382 -34.61 27.41 -9.90
C LYS A 382 -34.82 28.61 -8.98
N TYR A 383 -33.86 29.53 -8.95
CA TYR A 383 -33.94 30.76 -8.16
C TYR A 383 -34.41 31.92 -9.03
N ALA A 384 -35.02 32.93 -8.41
CA ALA A 384 -35.50 34.12 -9.10
C ALA A 384 -34.88 35.38 -8.49
N PHE A 385 -34.55 36.36 -9.33
CA PHE A 385 -34.12 37.69 -8.91
C PHE A 385 -34.62 38.75 -9.90
N THR A 386 -34.61 40.01 -9.48
CA THR A 386 -35.08 41.14 -10.29
C THR A 386 -33.89 41.98 -10.75
N PHE A 387 -33.80 42.23 -12.06
CA PHE A 387 -32.76 43.06 -12.66
C PHE A 387 -33.21 43.69 -13.98
N ASP A 388 -33.17 45.02 -14.05
CA ASP A 388 -33.47 45.83 -15.24
C ASP A 388 -32.21 45.89 -16.14
N GLY A 389 -31.92 44.77 -16.81
CA GLY A 389 -30.74 44.56 -17.65
C GLY A 389 -30.54 43.09 -18.02
N ILE A 390 -29.44 42.78 -18.72
CA ILE A 390 -29.05 41.40 -19.04
C ILE A 390 -27.98 40.95 -18.03
N PRO A 391 -28.26 39.97 -17.16
CA PRO A 391 -27.29 39.47 -16.19
C PRO A 391 -26.32 38.47 -16.83
N VAL A 392 -25.10 38.35 -16.30
CA VAL A 392 -24.28 37.14 -16.47
C VAL A 392 -24.43 36.29 -15.22
N VAL A 393 -24.79 35.02 -15.36
CA VAL A 393 -24.94 34.09 -14.24
C VAL A 393 -23.73 33.17 -14.17
N TRP A 394 -23.20 33.03 -12.97
CA TRP A 394 -22.05 32.19 -12.65
C TRP A 394 -22.44 31.16 -11.59
N ALA A 395 -21.79 30.00 -11.64
CA ALA A 395 -21.88 29.00 -10.61
C ALA A 395 -20.49 28.47 -10.26
N ASN A 396 -20.30 28.18 -8.98
CA ASN A 396 -19.13 27.52 -8.45
C ASN A 396 -19.57 26.40 -7.51
N CYS A 397 -18.76 25.36 -7.40
CA CYS A 397 -19.02 24.24 -6.51
C CYS A 397 -17.75 23.72 -5.87
N THR A 398 -17.89 23.17 -4.67
CA THR A 398 -16.84 22.40 -3.99
C THR A 398 -17.29 20.96 -3.86
N PHE A 399 -16.48 20.06 -4.39
CA PHE A 399 -16.65 18.62 -4.24
C PHE A 399 -15.39 18.01 -3.65
N LYS A 400 -15.55 16.87 -2.99
CA LYS A 400 -14.46 16.00 -2.58
C LYS A 400 -14.70 14.60 -3.11
N VAL A 401 -13.65 13.81 -3.30
CA VAL A 401 -13.80 12.36 -3.48
C VAL A 401 -14.67 11.82 -2.36
N ALA A 402 -15.72 11.08 -2.71
CA ALA A 402 -16.60 10.49 -1.71
C ALA A 402 -15.81 9.45 -0.90
N ASP A 403 -16.06 9.40 0.42
CA ASP A 403 -15.29 8.57 1.35
C ASP A 403 -15.32 7.08 0.95
N GLU A 404 -16.37 6.63 0.25
CA GLU A 404 -16.52 5.28 -0.32
C GLU A 404 -15.47 4.92 -1.40
N ASN A 405 -14.85 5.90 -2.06
CA ASN A 405 -13.77 5.62 -3.03
C ASN A 405 -12.39 5.49 -2.36
N ILE A 406 -12.31 5.72 -1.05
CA ILE A 406 -11.05 5.80 -0.34
C ILE A 406 -10.81 4.44 0.30
N THR A 407 -9.91 3.65 -0.28
CA THR A 407 -9.42 2.45 0.39
C THR A 407 -8.17 2.81 1.20
N LEU A 408 -8.36 2.92 2.51
CA LEU A 408 -7.28 3.04 3.49
C LEU A 408 -6.83 1.66 3.94
N ILE A 409 -5.60 1.28 3.61
CA ILE A 409 -5.02 0.01 4.08
C ILE A 409 -3.81 0.27 4.96
N ASN A 410 -3.87 -0.20 6.21
CA ASN A 410 -2.70 -0.23 7.08
C ASN A 410 -2.25 -1.68 7.29
N ARG A 411 -1.09 -2.07 6.74
CA ARG A 411 -0.59 -3.47 6.76
C ARG A 411 0.92 -3.51 6.90
N SER A 412 1.48 -4.45 7.65
CA SER A 412 2.95 -4.64 7.68
C SER A 412 3.37 -5.75 6.71
N ILE A 413 4.38 -5.51 5.86
CA ILE A 413 4.85 -6.44 4.79
C ILE A 413 6.38 -6.41 4.72
N ASN A 414 7.08 -7.51 4.45
CA ASN A 414 8.56 -7.56 4.38
C ASN A 414 9.22 -6.81 3.17
N GLU A 415 10.51 -6.41 3.28
CA GLU A 415 11.35 -5.84 2.20
C GLU A 415 12.32 -6.90 1.62
N TYR A 416 12.21 -7.18 0.32
CA TYR A 416 13.14 -8.05 -0.39
C TYR A 416 14.44 -7.28 -0.73
N SER A 417 15.58 -7.74 -0.22
CA SER A 417 16.91 -7.26 -0.61
C SER A 417 17.41 -7.97 -1.88
N THR A 418 17.82 -7.21 -2.90
CA THR A 418 18.39 -7.77 -4.15
C THR A 418 19.82 -8.30 -3.99
N LYS A 419 20.47 -8.01 -2.86
CA LYS A 419 21.81 -8.51 -2.51
C LYS A 419 21.75 -9.64 -1.47
N TYR A 420 20.69 -9.65 -0.65
CA TYR A 420 20.53 -10.49 0.55
C TYR A 420 19.04 -10.68 0.90
N GLY A 421 18.19 -11.07 -0.05
CA GLY A 421 16.73 -11.15 0.11
C GLY A 421 16.37 -11.74 1.46
N SER A 422 15.82 -10.94 2.39
CA SER A 422 15.54 -11.29 3.80
C SER A 422 16.31 -12.53 4.26
N SER A 423 17.63 -12.38 4.37
CA SER A 423 18.54 -13.53 4.51
C SER A 423 18.45 -14.10 5.92
N TYR A 424 17.81 -15.27 6.08
CA TYR A 424 18.25 -16.19 7.12
C TYR A 424 19.54 -16.82 6.60
N VAL A 425 20.66 -16.59 7.27
CA VAL A 425 21.84 -17.41 7.05
C VAL A 425 21.68 -18.58 8.00
N VAL A 426 21.20 -19.71 7.48
CA VAL A 426 21.32 -20.98 8.19
C VAL A 426 22.80 -21.36 8.11
N VAL A 427 23.39 -21.68 9.26
CA VAL A 427 24.75 -22.24 9.34
C VAL A 427 24.57 -23.74 9.46
#